data_AF-A0A1U9NDB2-F1
#
_entry.id   AF-A0A1U9NDB2-F1
#
_cell.length_a   1.000
_cell.length_b   1.000
_cell.length_c   1.000
_cell.angle_alpha   90.00
_cell.angle_beta   90.00
_cell.angle_gamma   90.00
#
_symmetry.space_group_name_H-M   'P 1'
#
loop_
_entity.id
_entity.type
_entity.pdbx_description
1 polymer ?
#
loop_
_entity_poly.entity_id
_entity_poly.type
_entity_poly.pdbx_seq_one_letter_code
_entity_poly.pdbx_strand_id
1 'polypeptide(L)'
;MDTNLVAQMIVDGVSFAKHAHIDLPITPNDAIRFHDRTTPYIVHPIWCAMTIMAETRLPESLRLNGCLALMWHDVLEDTHAELPIDTVCEVRQLIQDMSFANFADERNLIWERSKEIRLLKLYDKTSNLLDASHYSIEKWNNYVEFTQSLIVDVENNYGSLNIIKIAKSIAVHKS
;
A
#
# COMPACT_ATOMS: atom_id res chain seq x y z
N MET A 1 -7.91 -12.65 20.06
CA MET A 1 -8.53 -11.43 19.52
C MET A 1 -10.02 -11.65 19.34
N ASP A 2 -10.84 -10.63 19.58
CA ASP A 2 -12.27 -10.71 19.25
C ASP A 2 -12.44 -10.56 17.73
N THR A 3 -12.84 -11.64 17.06
CA THR A 3 -13.03 -11.67 15.61
C THR A 3 -14.07 -10.65 15.13
N ASN A 4 -15.08 -10.34 15.94
CA ASN A 4 -16.08 -9.33 15.60
C ASN A 4 -15.47 -7.93 15.57
N LEU A 5 -14.58 -7.62 16.52
CA LEU A 5 -13.89 -6.33 16.56
C LEU A 5 -13.00 -6.13 15.33
N VAL A 6 -12.27 -7.17 14.91
CA VAL A 6 -11.43 -7.11 13.71
C VAL A 6 -12.27 -6.96 12.45
N ALA A 7 -13.36 -7.72 12.33
CA ALA A 7 -14.25 -7.62 11.20
C ALA A 7 -14.84 -6.20 11.11
N GLN A 8 -15.26 -5.63 12.24
CA GLN A 8 -15.77 -4.27 12.30
C GLN A 8 -14.71 -3.24 11.90
N MET A 9 -13.48 -3.37 12.42
CA MET A 9 -12.34 -2.53 12.03
C MET A 9 -12.11 -2.54 10.51
N ILE A 10 -12.22 -3.71 9.86
CA ILE A 10 -12.09 -3.81 8.40
C ILE A 10 -13.25 -3.11 7.69
N VAL A 11 -14.49 -3.33 8.13
CA VAL A 11 -15.69 -2.71 7.54
C VAL A 11 -15.63 -1.17 7.65
N ASP A 12 -15.23 -0.67 8.81
CA ASP A 12 -15.07 0.77 9.05
C ASP A 12 -13.93 1.33 8.21
N GLY A 13 -12.81 0.60 8.12
CA GLY A 13 -11.66 0.95 7.29
C GLY A 13 -12.01 1.08 5.81
N VAL A 14 -12.76 0.11 5.27
CA VAL A 14 -13.26 0.16 3.88
C VAL A 14 -14.25 1.32 3.69
N SER A 15 -15.14 1.53 4.65
CA SER A 15 -16.13 2.61 4.59
C SER A 15 -15.46 3.98 4.56
N PHE A 16 -14.43 4.20 5.38
CA PHE A 16 -13.65 5.43 5.35
C PHE A 16 -12.85 5.58 4.04
N ALA A 17 -12.15 4.53 3.59
CA ALA A 17 -11.38 4.58 2.35
C ALA A 17 -12.28 4.88 1.14
N LYS A 18 -13.49 4.33 1.11
CA LYS A 18 -14.51 4.67 0.12
C LYS A 18 -14.83 6.15 0.18
N HIS A 19 -15.16 6.66 1.36
CA HIS A 19 -15.53 8.05 1.51
C HIS A 19 -14.41 8.99 1.03
N ALA A 20 -13.17 8.72 1.45
CA ALA A 20 -12.01 9.50 1.05
C ALA A 20 -11.78 9.47 -0.48
N HIS A 21 -11.65 8.29 -1.08
CA HIS A 21 -11.23 8.18 -2.48
C HIS A 21 -12.38 8.34 -3.49
N ILE A 22 -13.64 8.16 -3.09
CA ILE A 22 -14.79 8.25 -4.01
C ILE A 22 -15.54 9.57 -3.83
N ASP A 23 -15.76 10.00 -2.58
CA ASP A 23 -16.58 11.18 -2.31
C ASP A 23 -15.73 12.46 -2.17
N LEU A 24 -14.45 12.34 -1.81
CA LEU A 24 -13.53 13.47 -1.54
C LEU A 24 -12.18 13.43 -2.29
N PRO A 25 -12.09 12.94 -3.56
CA PRO A 25 -10.81 12.95 -4.27
C PRO A 25 -10.36 14.38 -4.60
N ILE A 26 -9.05 14.63 -4.73
CA ILE A 26 -8.52 15.94 -5.12
C ILE A 26 -9.05 16.36 -6.50
N THR A 27 -9.04 15.42 -7.45
CA THR A 27 -9.71 15.57 -8.74
C THR A 27 -10.64 14.38 -9.01
N PRO A 28 -11.71 14.55 -9.82
CA PRO A 28 -12.59 13.43 -10.16
C PRO A 28 -11.87 12.23 -10.80
N ASN A 29 -10.71 12.47 -11.43
CA ASN A 29 -9.91 11.41 -12.05
C ASN A 29 -9.14 10.57 -11.04
N ASP A 30 -8.96 11.04 -9.80
CA ASP A 30 -8.22 10.31 -8.76
C ASP A 30 -9.13 9.26 -8.07
N ALA A 31 -10.45 9.34 -8.25
CA ALA A 31 -11.40 8.32 -7.79
C ALA A 31 -11.38 7.03 -8.62
N ILE A 32 -10.71 7.05 -9.79
CA ILE A 32 -10.66 5.94 -10.74
C ILE A 32 -9.20 5.61 -11.09
N ARG A 33 -8.94 4.34 -11.38
CA ARG A 33 -7.61 3.90 -11.81
C ARG A 33 -7.23 4.54 -13.13
N PHE A 34 -6.02 5.07 -13.19
CA PHE A 34 -5.50 5.76 -14.37
C PHE A 34 -5.49 4.87 -15.63
N HIS A 35 -5.23 3.58 -15.47
CA HIS A 35 -4.94 2.66 -16.58
C HIS A 35 -6.18 2.28 -17.41
N ASP A 36 -7.33 2.10 -16.76
CA ASP A 36 -8.58 1.69 -17.44
C ASP A 36 -9.69 2.73 -17.35
N ARG A 37 -9.52 3.79 -16.54
CA ARG A 37 -10.49 4.86 -16.31
C ARG A 37 -11.89 4.38 -15.91
N THR A 38 -11.99 3.18 -15.35
CA THR A 38 -13.29 2.56 -15.01
C THR A 38 -13.26 1.83 -13.67
N THR A 39 -12.12 1.27 -13.26
CA THR A 39 -12.00 0.62 -11.96
C THR A 39 -11.87 1.68 -10.86
N PRO A 40 -12.68 1.62 -9.78
CA PRO A 40 -12.54 2.54 -8.65
C PRO A 40 -11.17 2.44 -7.97
N TYR A 41 -10.58 3.58 -7.59
CA TYR A 41 -9.24 3.60 -7.00
C TYR A 41 -9.14 2.75 -5.73
N ILE A 42 -10.20 2.76 -4.91
CA ILE A 42 -10.31 2.01 -3.64
C ILE A 42 -9.96 0.51 -3.74
N VAL A 43 -10.03 -0.09 -4.93
CA VAL A 43 -9.57 -1.46 -5.16
C VAL A 43 -8.08 -1.64 -4.79
N HIS A 44 -7.23 -0.63 -5.00
CA HIS A 44 -5.81 -0.63 -4.63
C HIS A 44 -5.59 -0.81 -3.12
N PRO A 45 -6.01 0.15 -2.26
CA PRO A 45 -5.75 0.05 -0.83
C PRO A 45 -6.42 -1.18 -0.21
N ILE A 46 -7.60 -1.60 -0.71
CA ILE A 46 -8.25 -2.84 -0.26
C ILE A 46 -7.37 -4.06 -0.55
N TRP A 47 -6.82 -4.19 -1.75
CA TRP A 47 -5.94 -5.30 -2.09
C TRP A 47 -4.72 -5.33 -1.17
N CYS A 48 -4.06 -4.18 -0.98
CA CYS A 48 -2.89 -4.06 -0.10
C CYS A 48 -3.22 -4.49 1.34
N ALA A 49 -4.29 -3.93 1.90
CA ALA A 49 -4.74 -4.19 3.26
C ALA A 49 -5.12 -5.66 3.49
N MET A 50 -5.87 -6.26 2.57
CA MET A 50 -6.29 -7.67 2.70
C MET A 50 -5.11 -8.63 2.53
N THR A 51 -4.14 -8.29 1.69
CA THR A 51 -2.96 -9.14 1.46
C THR A 51 -2.05 -9.19 2.68
N ILE A 52 -1.84 -8.08 3.40
CA ILE A 52 -1.08 -8.12 4.67
C ILE A 52 -1.88 -8.82 5.78
N MET A 53 -3.20 -8.63 5.83
CA MET A 53 -4.03 -9.26 6.85
C MET A 53 -3.99 -10.80 6.77
N ALA A 54 -3.88 -11.33 5.55
CA ALA A 54 -3.72 -12.76 5.28
C ALA A 54 -2.30 -13.32 5.57
N GLU A 55 -1.31 -12.48 5.91
CA GLU A 55 0.08 -12.90 6.07
C GLU A 55 0.34 -13.56 7.44
N THR A 56 0.01 -14.84 7.57
CA THR A 56 0.13 -15.60 8.83
C THR A 56 1.51 -15.62 9.49
N ARG A 57 2.59 -15.29 8.76
CA ARG A 57 3.95 -15.26 9.31
C ARG A 57 4.32 -13.95 10.00
N LEU A 58 3.54 -12.89 9.80
CA LEU A 58 3.76 -11.60 10.47
C LEU A 58 3.08 -11.57 11.85
N PRO A 59 3.66 -10.84 12.83
CA PRO A 59 3.01 -10.57 14.09
C PRO A 59 1.61 -9.97 13.89
N GLU A 60 0.66 -10.39 14.72
CA GLU A 60 -0.74 -9.97 14.61
C GLU A 60 -0.90 -8.44 14.71
N SER A 61 -0.18 -7.78 15.61
CA SER A 61 -0.21 -6.32 15.73
C SER A 61 0.25 -5.61 14.46
N LEU A 62 1.31 -6.10 13.82
CA LEU A 62 1.81 -5.55 12.55
C LEU A 62 0.82 -5.79 11.41
N ARG A 63 0.14 -6.93 11.39
CA ARG A 63 -0.92 -7.19 10.40
C ARG A 63 -2.10 -6.25 10.56
N LEU A 64 -2.59 -6.02 11.78
CA LEU A 64 -3.72 -5.13 12.01
C LEU A 64 -3.37 -3.67 11.69
N ASN A 65 -2.26 -3.17 12.24
CA ASN A 65 -1.85 -1.80 12.02
C ASN A 65 -1.47 -1.57 10.56
N GLY A 66 -0.78 -2.54 9.94
CA GLY A 66 -0.44 -2.50 8.52
C GLY A 66 -1.65 -2.60 7.62
N CYS A 67 -2.69 -3.36 8.00
CA CYS A 67 -3.96 -3.43 7.26
C CYS A 67 -4.63 -2.06 7.21
N LEU A 68 -4.78 -1.38 8.35
CA LEU A 68 -5.36 -0.04 8.39
C LEU A 68 -4.46 0.99 7.68
N ALA A 69 -3.15 0.93 7.91
CA ALA A 69 -2.22 1.84 7.26
C ALA A 69 -2.27 1.71 5.74
N LEU A 70 -2.22 0.49 5.19
CA LEU A 70 -2.37 0.25 3.74
C LEU A 70 -3.75 0.59 3.21
N MET A 71 -4.81 0.42 4.00
CA MET A 71 -6.16 0.83 3.59
C MET A 71 -6.26 2.34 3.37
N TRP A 72 -5.46 3.13 4.09
CA TRP A 72 -5.56 4.59 4.13
C TRP A 72 -4.29 5.33 3.67
N HIS A 73 -3.27 4.63 3.16
CA HIS A 73 -1.95 5.20 2.93
C HIS A 73 -1.95 6.36 1.92
N ASP A 74 -2.83 6.31 0.92
CA ASP A 74 -2.94 7.34 -0.12
C ASP A 74 -3.93 8.44 0.23
N VAL A 75 -4.65 8.34 1.35
CA VAL A 75 -5.71 9.31 1.71
C VAL A 75 -5.14 10.72 1.82
N LEU A 76 -3.97 10.87 2.42
CA LEU A 76 -3.32 12.17 2.60
C LEU A 76 -2.70 12.72 1.30
N GLU A 77 -2.48 11.85 0.30
CA GLU A 77 -1.84 12.22 -0.96
C GLU A 77 -2.88 12.58 -2.04
N ASP A 78 -3.96 11.80 -2.11
CA ASP A 78 -4.88 11.80 -3.26
C ASP A 78 -6.26 12.41 -2.95
N THR A 79 -6.53 12.76 -1.68
CA THR A 79 -7.86 13.18 -1.25
C THR A 79 -7.85 14.46 -0.42
N HIS A 80 -9.02 15.06 -0.23
CA HIS A 80 -9.25 16.16 0.70
C HIS A 80 -9.62 15.68 2.12
N ALA A 81 -9.67 14.37 2.36
CA ALA A 81 -10.06 13.82 3.64
C ALA A 81 -8.92 13.88 4.66
N GLU A 82 -9.29 14.13 5.92
CA GLU A 82 -8.39 13.95 7.05
C GLU A 82 -8.57 12.55 7.64
N LEU A 83 -7.50 12.00 8.23
CA LEU A 83 -7.59 10.72 8.96
C LEU A 83 -8.52 10.86 10.17
N PRO A 84 -9.35 9.84 10.50
CA PRO A 84 -10.25 9.88 11.65
C PRO A 84 -9.54 10.27 12.95
N ILE A 85 -10.17 11.10 13.79
CA ILE A 85 -9.53 11.67 15.00
C ILE A 85 -9.09 10.58 15.98
N ASP A 86 -9.86 9.50 16.07
CA ASP A 86 -9.63 8.33 16.90
C ASP A 86 -8.63 7.31 16.30
N THR A 87 -8.03 7.62 15.14
CA THR A 87 -6.97 6.79 14.57
C THR A 87 -5.80 6.71 15.55
N VAL A 88 -5.49 5.47 15.94
CA VAL A 88 -4.38 5.10 16.82
C VAL A 88 -3.06 5.70 16.31
N CYS A 89 -2.25 6.25 17.23
CA CYS A 89 -1.03 7.00 16.89
C CYS A 89 -0.07 6.21 15.99
N GLU A 90 0.10 4.92 16.25
CA GLU A 90 0.96 4.04 15.47
C GLU A 90 0.48 3.92 14.02
N VAL A 91 -0.83 3.76 13.79
CA VAL A 91 -1.41 3.69 12.43
C VAL A 91 -1.25 5.01 11.71
N ARG A 92 -1.49 6.14 12.41
CA ARG A 92 -1.31 7.47 11.86
C ARG A 92 0.14 7.71 11.42
N GLN A 93 1.10 7.33 12.26
CA GLN A 93 2.53 7.45 11.94
C GLN A 93 2.90 6.59 10.72
N LEU A 94 2.38 5.36 10.64
CA LEU A 94 2.62 4.49 9.48
C LEU A 94 2.12 5.12 8.17
N ILE A 95 0.92 5.72 8.19
CA ILE A 95 0.35 6.39 7.02
C ILE A 95 1.21 7.59 6.62
N GLN A 96 1.59 8.44 7.58
CA GLN A 96 2.42 9.61 7.32
C GLN A 96 3.81 9.25 6.77
N ASP A 97 4.44 8.21 7.30
CA ASP A 97 5.77 7.77 6.86
C ASP A 97 5.74 7.03 5.51
N MET A 98 4.56 6.54 5.10
CA MET A 98 4.32 5.97 3.78
C MET A 98 4.13 7.03 2.68
N SER A 99 3.91 8.28 3.05
CA SER A 99 3.66 9.36 2.10
C SER A 99 4.94 10.02 1.59
N PHE A 100 5.01 10.27 0.28
CA PHE A 100 6.13 10.89 -0.41
C PHE A 100 5.66 11.88 -1.47
N ALA A 101 6.40 12.98 -1.66
CA ALA A 101 6.02 14.00 -2.64
C ALA A 101 6.05 13.50 -4.10
N ASN A 102 6.91 12.53 -4.41
CA ASN A 102 6.99 11.88 -5.72
C ASN A 102 7.82 10.59 -5.66
N PHE A 103 7.81 9.82 -6.75
CA PHE A 103 8.53 8.55 -6.86
C PHE A 103 10.05 8.67 -6.73
N ALA A 104 10.65 9.79 -7.15
CA ALA A 104 12.11 9.97 -7.02
C ALA A 104 12.51 10.18 -5.56
N ASP A 105 11.75 11.01 -4.82
CA ASP A 105 11.92 11.20 -3.38
C ASP A 105 11.70 9.89 -2.62
N GLU A 106 10.66 9.14 -2.99
CA GLU A 106 10.38 7.83 -2.43
C GLU A 106 11.58 6.88 -2.56
N ARG A 107 12.15 6.73 -3.77
CA ARG A 107 13.30 5.84 -4.01
C ARG A 107 14.50 6.15 -3.12
N ASN A 108 14.66 7.41 -2.73
CA ASN A 108 15.80 7.87 -1.93
C ASN A 108 15.52 7.78 -0.42
N LEU A 109 14.36 8.27 0.01
CA LEU A 109 14.03 8.47 1.42
C LEU A 109 13.47 7.23 2.11
N ILE A 110 12.92 6.27 1.35
CA ILE A 110 12.30 5.05 1.92
C ILE A 110 13.29 4.23 2.78
N TRP A 111 14.59 4.30 2.48
CA TRP A 111 15.62 3.56 3.20
C TRP A 111 15.91 4.13 4.59
N GLU A 112 15.56 5.39 4.82
CA GLU A 112 15.63 6.06 6.13
C GLU A 112 14.39 5.78 7.00
N ARG A 113 13.32 5.24 6.41
CA ARG A 113 12.11 4.85 7.13
C ARG A 113 12.31 3.56 7.91
N SER A 114 11.34 3.20 8.74
CA SER A 114 11.40 1.93 9.48
C SER A 114 11.25 0.73 8.53
N LYS A 115 11.69 -0.45 8.98
CA LYS A 115 11.51 -1.70 8.23
C LYS A 115 10.04 -2.05 8.01
N GLU A 116 9.15 -1.60 8.88
CA GLU A 116 7.69 -1.76 8.73
C GLU A 116 7.20 -0.93 7.54
N ILE A 117 7.65 0.33 7.40
CA ILE A 117 7.29 1.16 6.23
C ILE A 117 7.79 0.54 4.93
N ARG A 118 9.02 0.02 4.91
CA ARG A 118 9.55 -0.67 3.73
C ARG A 118 8.77 -1.95 3.39
N LEU A 119 8.32 -2.68 4.41
CA LEU A 119 7.41 -3.81 4.25
C LEU A 119 6.08 -3.36 3.64
N LEU A 120 5.41 -2.35 4.22
CA LEU A 120 4.14 -1.85 3.69
C LEU A 120 4.30 -1.34 2.26
N LYS A 121 5.42 -0.68 1.96
CA LYS A 121 5.71 -0.19 0.63
C LYS A 121 5.91 -1.30 -0.40
N LEU A 122 6.44 -2.46 0.02
CA LEU A 122 6.47 -3.65 -0.85
C LEU A 122 5.05 -4.11 -1.23
N TYR A 123 4.07 -4.06 -0.31
CA TYR A 123 2.68 -4.38 -0.64
C TYR A 123 2.10 -3.40 -1.67
N ASP A 124 2.26 -2.10 -1.44
CA ASP A 124 1.86 -1.04 -2.38
C ASP A 124 2.49 -1.27 -3.76
N LYS A 125 3.82 -1.33 -3.85
CA LYS A 125 4.53 -1.49 -5.13
C LYS A 125 4.18 -2.78 -5.85
N THR A 126 3.92 -3.85 -5.12
CA THR A 126 3.44 -5.10 -5.71
C THR A 126 2.08 -4.92 -6.35
N SER A 127 1.12 -4.28 -5.66
CA SER A 127 -0.18 -3.97 -6.25
C SER A 127 -0.06 -3.06 -7.47
N ASN A 128 0.80 -2.03 -7.40
CA ASN A 128 1.02 -1.11 -8.51
C ASN A 128 1.58 -1.85 -9.75
N LEU A 129 2.49 -2.81 -9.57
CA LEU A 129 3.01 -3.63 -10.66
C LEU A 129 1.95 -4.57 -11.27
N LEU A 130 1.00 -5.07 -10.48
CA LEU A 130 -0.13 -5.86 -11.02
C LEU A 130 -0.99 -5.03 -12.00
N ASP A 131 -1.11 -3.73 -11.76
CA ASP A 131 -1.91 -2.80 -12.56
C ASP A 131 -1.08 -2.04 -13.63
N ALA A 132 0.23 -2.30 -13.72
CA ALA A 132 1.18 -1.54 -14.54
C ALA A 132 1.27 -2.00 -16.01
N SER A 133 0.23 -2.64 -16.55
CA SER A 133 0.18 -3.07 -17.96
C SER A 133 0.39 -1.92 -18.95
N HIS A 134 -0.03 -0.71 -18.56
CA HIS A 134 0.06 0.53 -19.32
C HIS A 134 1.40 1.27 -19.20
N TYR A 135 2.33 0.81 -18.35
CA TYR A 135 3.63 1.48 -18.20
C TYR A 135 4.49 1.31 -19.45
N SER A 136 5.25 2.36 -19.79
CA SER A 136 6.36 2.23 -20.74
C SER A 136 7.40 1.24 -20.21
N ILE A 137 8.19 0.65 -21.10
CA ILE A 137 9.26 -0.29 -20.73
C ILE A 137 10.21 0.35 -19.71
N GLU A 138 10.59 1.60 -19.93
CA GLU A 138 11.45 2.36 -19.02
C GLU A 138 10.82 2.55 -17.64
N LYS A 139 9.56 3.01 -17.56
CA LYS A 139 8.88 3.19 -16.27
C LYS A 139 8.69 1.87 -15.54
N TRP A 140 8.34 0.82 -16.28
CA TRP A 140 8.22 -0.54 -15.75
C TRP A 140 9.54 -1.02 -15.14
N ASN A 141 10.63 -0.96 -15.91
CA ASN A 141 11.94 -1.44 -15.45
C ASN A 141 12.44 -0.65 -14.23
N ASN A 142 12.21 0.67 -14.18
CA ASN A 142 12.50 1.47 -12.99
C ASN A 142 11.70 1.02 -11.75
N TYR A 143 10.41 0.70 -11.92
CA TYR A 143 9.56 0.17 -10.84
C TYR A 143 10.01 -1.23 -10.39
N VAL A 144 10.41 -2.09 -11.34
CA VAL A 144 10.92 -3.43 -11.08
C VAL A 144 12.20 -3.36 -10.25
N GLU A 145 13.19 -2.56 -10.63
CA GLU A 145 14.45 -2.42 -9.90
C GLU A 145 14.23 -1.96 -8.45
N PHE A 146 13.35 -0.97 -8.27
CA PHE A 146 12.98 -0.49 -6.94
C PHE A 146 12.29 -1.57 -6.11
N THR A 147 11.33 -2.27 -6.70
CA THR A 147 10.60 -3.36 -6.03
C THR A 147 11.53 -4.52 -5.68
N GLN A 148 12.49 -4.87 -6.54
CA GLN A 148 13.51 -5.89 -6.25
C GLN A 148 14.39 -5.52 -5.06
N SER A 149 14.74 -4.24 -4.91
CA SER A 149 15.47 -3.75 -3.75
C SER A 149 14.65 -3.90 -2.46
N LEU A 150 13.36 -3.55 -2.49
CA LEU A 150 12.43 -3.76 -1.37
C LEU A 150 12.27 -5.24 -1.03
N ILE A 151 12.17 -6.12 -2.04
CA ILE A 151 12.08 -7.57 -1.85
C ILE A 151 13.27 -8.08 -1.02
N VAL A 152 14.49 -7.69 -1.38
CA VAL A 152 15.71 -8.12 -0.68
C VAL A 152 15.72 -7.60 0.75
N ASP A 153 15.42 -6.33 0.97
CA ASP A 153 15.38 -5.76 2.33
C ASP A 153 14.32 -6.43 3.21
N VAL A 154 13.09 -6.60 2.69
CA VAL A 154 12.00 -7.22 3.44
C VAL A 154 12.30 -8.69 3.73
N GLU A 155 12.87 -9.43 2.78
CA GLU A 155 13.26 -10.83 2.99
C GLU A 155 14.35 -10.96 4.06
N ASN A 156 15.31 -10.03 4.11
CA ASN A 156 16.34 -10.01 5.16
C ASN A 156 15.76 -9.68 6.54
N ASN A 157 14.74 -8.82 6.62
CA ASN A 157 14.17 -8.37 7.91
C ASN A 157 13.07 -9.30 8.46
N TYR A 158 12.31 -9.96 7.59
CA TYR A 158 11.11 -10.72 7.96
C TYR A 158 11.12 -12.18 7.47
N GLY A 159 12.16 -12.58 6.72
CA GLY A 159 12.24 -13.90 6.11
C GLY A 159 11.26 -14.06 4.96
N SER A 160 10.89 -15.31 4.67
CA SER A 160 9.99 -15.62 3.56
C SER A 160 8.53 -15.32 3.90
N LEU A 161 7.98 -14.27 3.28
CA LEU A 161 6.56 -13.90 3.31
C LEU A 161 5.89 -14.25 1.97
N ASN A 162 4.56 -14.30 1.94
CA ASN A 162 3.82 -14.51 0.70
C ASN A 162 3.93 -13.30 -0.23
N ILE A 163 3.96 -12.08 0.31
CA ILE A 163 4.14 -10.88 -0.52
C ILE A 163 5.46 -10.92 -1.31
N ILE A 164 6.54 -11.45 -0.71
CA ILE A 164 7.83 -11.62 -1.39
C ILE A 164 7.68 -12.57 -2.59
N LYS A 165 6.92 -13.67 -2.45
CA LYS A 165 6.70 -14.63 -3.55
C LYS A 165 5.96 -13.95 -4.70
N ILE A 166 4.87 -13.23 -4.39
CA ILE A 166 4.06 -12.52 -5.38
C ILE A 166 4.93 -11.46 -6.08
N ALA A 167 5.64 -10.63 -5.31
CA ALA A 167 6.50 -9.59 -5.81
C ALA A 167 7.60 -10.13 -6.73
N LYS A 168 8.28 -11.23 -6.33
CA LYS A 168 9.29 -11.90 -7.16
C LYS A 168 8.73 -12.41 -8.50
N SER A 169 7.46 -12.84 -8.53
CA SER A 169 6.82 -13.33 -9.75
C SER A 169 6.46 -12.23 -10.75
N ILE A 170 6.19 -11.01 -10.27
CA ILE A 170 5.76 -9.90 -11.14
C ILE A 170 6.88 -8.89 -11.44
N ALA A 171 7.86 -8.76 -10.55
CA ALA A 171 8.96 -7.82 -10.68
C ALA A 171 10.05 -8.36 -11.63
N VAL A 172 9.68 -8.53 -12.90
CA VAL A 172 10.53 -9.05 -13.98
C VAL A 172 10.70 -7.98 -15.05
N HIS A 173 11.94 -7.75 -15.49
CA HIS A 173 12.22 -6.76 -16.52
C HIS A 173 11.50 -7.07 -17.84
N LYS A 174 10.99 -6.02 -18.50
CA LYS A 174 10.51 -6.09 -19.88
C LYS A 174 11.68 -5.86 -20.84
N SER A 175 11.71 -6.66 -21.90
CA SER A 175 12.64 -6.52 -23.04
C SER A 175 12.04 -5.61 -24.11
#